data_AF-A0A9X2EJZ9-F1
#
_entry.id   AF-A0A9X2EJZ9-F1
#
_cell.length_a   1.000
_cell.length_b   1.000
_cell.length_c   1.000
_cell.angle_alpha   90.00
_cell.angle_beta   90.00
_cell.angle_gamma   90.00
#
_symmetry.space_group_name_H-M   'P 1'
#
loop_
_entity.id
_entity.type
_entity.pdbx_description
1 polymer ?
#
loop_
_entity_poly.entity_id
_entity_poly.type
_entity_poly.pdbx_seq_one_letter_code
_entity_poly.pdbx_strand_id
1 'polypeptide(L)'
;MTAQNRIRGLAADETARVLVEALPYVKRFDGKTIVVKLGGNAIDAEVDKALAQDVLLLRQVGVRCIVVHGGGPQIDETLTAFGIERQFKDGLRVTDAATLEAVRMTLVGKVNRDLVAKFNVEAPEDPVAVGVSGEDGGLLLARQLKPELGFVGEVEKVRASVLTRLLDEGLVPIVSTVGADAKGQPYNINADAAACAIASEVGAEKIVYLTAAPGLLADPGDQGSLISRITAAEAEALIASGAVGDGMIPKLTACIRAVIEGVPRAHILDGRIAHSLLIEVLTESGIGTMITPRKVK
;
A
#
# COMPACT_ATOMS: atom_id res chain seq x y z
N MET A 1 23.94 26.86 10.04
CA MET A 1 24.90 25.79 10.36
C MET A 1 24.77 24.71 9.30
N THR A 2 25.66 24.74 8.30
CA THR A 2 25.72 23.77 7.20
C THR A 2 26.29 22.45 7.68
N ALA A 3 25.43 21.54 8.13
CA ALA A 3 25.76 20.13 8.06
C ALA A 3 25.79 19.77 6.56
N GLN A 4 26.96 19.45 6.04
CA GLN A 4 27.16 19.17 4.62
C GLN A 4 26.27 18.00 4.17
N ASN A 5 25.39 18.25 3.20
CA ASN A 5 24.68 17.26 2.38
C ASN A 5 25.69 16.43 1.55
N ARG A 6 26.58 15.68 2.20
CA ARG A 6 27.44 14.70 1.52
C ARG A 6 26.71 13.37 1.51
N ILE A 7 26.45 12.87 0.31
CA ILE A 7 26.08 11.48 0.09
C ILE A 7 27.25 10.62 0.58
N ARG A 8 27.00 9.78 1.57
CA ARG A 8 28.00 8.89 2.18
C ARG A 8 27.86 7.53 1.52
N GLY A 9 28.96 6.96 1.03
CA GLY A 9 29.00 5.59 0.51
C GLY A 9 29.28 5.45 -0.99
N LEU A 10 29.17 6.52 -1.77
CA LEU A 10 29.57 6.55 -3.19
C LEU A 10 30.59 7.67 -3.43
N ALA A 11 31.46 7.49 -4.44
CA ALA A 11 32.31 8.57 -4.92
C ALA A 11 31.47 9.68 -5.57
N ALA A 12 32.00 10.90 -5.66
CA ALA A 12 31.24 12.05 -6.18
C ALA A 12 30.86 11.89 -7.67
N ASP A 13 31.78 11.34 -8.46
CA ASP A 13 31.56 11.01 -9.87
C ASP A 13 30.57 9.85 -10.04
N GLU A 14 30.65 8.83 -9.19
CA GLU A 14 29.68 7.73 -9.17
C GLU A 14 28.28 8.20 -8.80
N THR A 15 28.18 9.08 -7.80
CA THR A 15 26.92 9.72 -7.40
C THR A 15 26.30 10.47 -8.58
N ALA A 16 27.09 11.29 -9.28
CA ALA A 16 26.61 12.03 -10.44
C ALA A 16 26.14 11.09 -11.56
N ARG A 17 26.87 9.99 -11.81
CA ARG A 17 26.50 8.97 -12.81
C ARG A 17 25.15 8.33 -12.46
N VAL A 18 24.96 7.88 -11.23
CA VAL A 18 23.70 7.24 -10.78
C VAL A 18 22.51 8.19 -10.92
N LEU A 19 22.67 9.46 -10.55
CA LEU A 19 21.60 10.46 -10.69
C LEU A 19 21.21 10.70 -12.16
N VAL A 20 22.18 10.71 -13.08
CA VAL A 20 21.92 10.85 -14.52
C VAL A 20 21.25 9.58 -15.07
N GLU A 21 21.70 8.39 -14.67
CA GLU A 21 21.11 7.11 -15.08
C GLU A 21 19.67 6.91 -14.58
N ALA A 22 19.28 7.57 -13.48
CA ALA A 22 17.92 7.55 -12.96
C ALA A 22 16.92 8.43 -13.76
N LEU A 23 17.40 9.40 -14.56
CA LEU A 23 16.54 10.35 -15.28
C LEU A 23 15.47 9.72 -16.19
N PRO A 24 15.75 8.63 -16.94
CA PRO A 24 14.73 7.97 -17.75
C PRO A 24 13.56 7.42 -16.93
N TYR A 25 13.84 6.90 -15.72
CA TYR A 25 12.81 6.38 -14.82
C TYR A 25 11.95 7.52 -14.25
N VAL A 26 12.58 8.62 -13.85
CA VAL A 26 11.89 9.83 -13.42
C VAL A 26 10.93 10.33 -14.51
N LYS A 27 11.42 10.52 -15.74
CA LYS A 27 10.60 10.97 -16.87
C LYS A 27 9.44 10.04 -17.18
N ARG A 28 9.61 8.73 -16.99
CA ARG A 28 8.57 7.72 -17.24
C ARG A 28 7.39 7.87 -16.26
N PHE A 29 7.66 8.24 -15.01
CA PHE A 29 6.65 8.31 -13.94
C PHE A 29 6.22 9.72 -13.58
N ASP A 30 6.78 10.75 -14.22
CA ASP A 30 6.34 12.13 -14.06
C ASP A 30 4.82 12.27 -14.30
N GLY A 31 4.13 12.88 -13.33
CA GLY A 31 2.68 13.03 -13.30
C GLY A 31 1.88 11.74 -13.08
N LYS A 32 2.53 10.57 -12.98
CA LYS A 32 1.85 9.28 -12.77
C LYS A 32 1.51 9.05 -11.30
N THR A 33 0.38 8.38 -11.07
CA THR A 33 -0.04 8.01 -9.72
C THR A 33 0.45 6.61 -9.35
N ILE A 34 1.03 6.47 -8.15
CA ILE A 34 1.39 5.19 -7.53
C ILE A 34 0.62 5.05 -6.22
N VAL A 35 -0.07 3.94 -6.05
CA VAL A 35 -0.73 3.57 -4.79
C VAL A 35 0.14 2.55 -4.06
N VAL A 36 0.50 2.84 -2.82
CA VAL A 36 1.31 1.97 -1.98
C VAL A 36 0.47 1.47 -0.82
N LYS A 37 0.18 0.17 -0.81
CA LYS A 37 -0.45 -0.49 0.34
C LYS A 37 0.63 -0.91 1.33
N LEU A 38 0.62 -0.30 2.51
CA LEU A 38 1.46 -0.68 3.65
C LEU A 38 0.75 -1.75 4.49
N GLY A 39 1.37 -2.94 4.60
CA GLY A 39 0.88 -4.02 5.45
C GLY A 39 1.14 -3.78 6.93
N GLY A 40 0.24 -4.22 7.82
CA GLY A 40 0.37 -4.03 9.27
C GLY A 40 1.58 -4.72 9.93
N ASN A 41 2.13 -5.76 9.28
CA ASN A 41 3.36 -6.46 9.73
C ASN A 41 4.65 -5.78 9.21
N ALA A 42 4.53 -4.79 8.33
CA ALA A 42 5.65 -4.01 7.81
C ALA A 42 5.84 -2.69 8.58
N ILE A 43 5.13 -2.52 9.70
CA ILE A 43 5.23 -1.34 10.56
C ILE A 43 6.39 -1.58 11.55
N ASP A 44 7.60 -1.33 11.07
CA ASP A 44 8.79 -1.10 11.89
C ASP A 44 9.21 0.36 11.70
N ALA A 45 9.79 1.00 12.72
CA ALA A 45 10.22 2.39 12.67
C ALA A 45 11.17 2.66 11.49
N GLU A 46 12.11 1.76 11.22
CA GLU A 46 13.05 1.92 10.10
C GLU A 46 12.41 1.69 8.73
N VAL A 47 11.44 0.78 8.64
CA VAL A 47 10.70 0.53 7.38
C VAL A 47 9.80 1.72 7.05
N ASP A 48 9.05 2.23 8.03
CA ASP A 48 8.19 3.40 7.85
C ASP A 48 9.00 4.64 7.45
N LYS A 49 10.20 4.79 8.03
CA LYS A 49 11.14 5.86 7.69
C LYS A 49 11.62 5.74 6.24
N ALA A 50 12.11 4.56 5.84
CA ALA A 50 12.57 4.34 4.47
C ALA A 50 11.43 4.57 3.47
N LEU A 51 10.22 4.09 3.77
CA LEU A 51 9.04 4.33 2.94
C LEU A 51 8.69 5.82 2.84
N ALA A 52 8.72 6.57 3.94
CA ALA A 52 8.50 8.01 3.92
C ALA A 52 9.50 8.70 3.00
N GLN A 53 10.79 8.38 3.13
CA GLN A 53 11.85 8.92 2.27
C GLN A 53 11.62 8.57 0.79
N ASP A 54 11.24 7.32 0.50
CA ASP A 54 10.93 6.87 -0.86
C ASP A 54 9.78 7.67 -1.48
N VAL A 55 8.67 7.81 -0.75
CA VAL A 55 7.49 8.54 -1.21
C VAL A 55 7.80 10.02 -1.40
N LEU A 56 8.55 10.62 -0.48
CA LEU A 56 8.94 12.03 -0.57
C LEU A 56 9.88 12.29 -1.74
N LEU A 57 10.82 11.38 -2.03
CA LEU A 57 11.68 11.48 -3.20
C LEU A 57 10.87 11.35 -4.49
N LEU A 58 10.00 10.34 -4.58
CA LEU A 58 9.10 10.14 -5.73
C LEU A 58 8.24 11.38 -5.98
N ARG A 59 7.70 11.99 -4.92
CA ARG A 59 6.97 13.25 -4.98
C ARG A 59 7.82 14.38 -5.57
N GLN A 60 9.05 14.56 -5.09
CA GLN A 60 9.95 15.62 -5.59
C GLN A 60 10.25 15.51 -7.08
N VAL A 61 10.26 14.28 -7.61
CA VAL A 61 10.52 14.02 -9.03
C VAL A 61 9.24 13.92 -9.88
N GLY A 62 8.09 14.37 -9.35
CA GLY A 62 6.84 14.52 -10.09
C GLY A 62 5.86 13.34 -9.99
N VAL A 63 6.19 12.29 -9.26
CA VAL A 63 5.30 11.12 -9.07
C VAL A 63 4.27 11.42 -7.98
N ARG A 64 3.00 11.09 -8.24
CA ARG A 64 1.88 11.30 -7.32
C ARG A 64 1.69 10.06 -6.46
N CYS A 65 1.97 10.13 -5.15
CA CYS A 65 1.92 8.96 -4.27
C CYS A 65 0.72 9.00 -3.32
N ILE A 66 0.01 7.88 -3.21
CA ILE A 66 -1.05 7.64 -2.22
C ILE A 66 -0.61 6.44 -1.37
N VAL A 67 -0.64 6.57 -0.06
CA VAL A 67 -0.35 5.47 0.86
C VAL A 67 -1.66 4.97 1.46
N VAL A 68 -1.92 3.68 1.40
CA VAL A 68 -3.09 3.03 2.01
C VAL A 68 -2.58 2.08 3.08
N HIS A 69 -3.14 2.12 4.29
CA HIS A 69 -2.69 1.27 5.38
C HIS A 69 -3.82 0.50 6.04
N GLY A 70 -3.48 -0.69 6.54
CA GLY A 70 -4.27 -1.41 7.52
C GLY A 70 -3.68 -1.25 8.93
N GLY A 71 -3.88 -2.26 9.78
CA GLY A 71 -3.31 -2.27 11.13
C GLY A 71 -3.74 -3.48 11.93
N GLY A 72 -3.74 -4.68 11.32
CA GLY A 72 -4.22 -5.91 11.94
C GLY A 72 -3.65 -6.16 13.35
N PRO A 73 -2.31 -6.17 13.52
CA PRO A 73 -1.67 -6.32 14.83
C PRO A 73 -2.07 -5.23 15.83
N GLN A 74 -2.13 -3.97 15.39
CA GLN A 74 -2.46 -2.83 16.25
C GLN A 74 -3.93 -2.87 16.70
N ILE A 75 -4.83 -3.41 15.85
CA ILE A 75 -6.22 -3.66 16.22
C ILE A 75 -6.25 -4.77 17.27
N ASP A 76 -5.52 -5.86 17.08
CA ASP A 76 -5.46 -6.98 18.04
C ASP A 76 -4.98 -6.53 19.43
N GLU A 77 -3.97 -5.64 19.48
CA GLU A 77 -3.52 -5.00 20.73
C GLU A 77 -4.64 -4.20 21.40
N THR A 78 -5.38 -3.41 20.62
CA THR A 78 -6.44 -2.54 21.14
C THR A 78 -7.63 -3.36 21.64
N LEU A 79 -8.05 -4.39 20.89
CA LEU A 79 -9.11 -5.32 21.32
C LEU A 79 -8.73 -6.03 22.62
N THR A 80 -7.48 -6.49 22.74
CA THR A 80 -6.96 -7.12 23.96
C THR A 80 -7.01 -6.14 25.14
N ALA A 81 -6.61 -4.89 24.95
CA ALA A 81 -6.65 -3.85 25.99
C ALA A 81 -8.07 -3.53 26.45
N PHE A 82 -9.07 -3.67 25.58
CA PHE A 82 -10.49 -3.43 25.89
C PHE A 82 -11.24 -4.70 26.33
N GLY A 83 -10.56 -5.85 26.40
CA GLY A 83 -11.18 -7.13 26.75
C GLY A 83 -12.18 -7.64 25.70
N ILE A 84 -12.03 -7.24 24.44
CA ILE A 84 -12.87 -7.67 23.32
C ILE A 84 -12.24 -8.90 22.67
N GLU A 85 -13.01 -9.97 22.50
CA GLU A 85 -12.52 -11.20 21.90
C GLU A 85 -12.26 -11.04 20.39
N ARG A 86 -11.09 -11.49 19.96
CA ARG A 86 -10.69 -11.46 18.55
C ARG A 86 -11.30 -12.63 17.78
N GLN A 87 -12.09 -12.34 16.76
CA GLN A 87 -12.72 -13.35 15.90
C GLN A 87 -12.39 -13.13 14.41
N PHE A 88 -12.08 -14.23 13.71
CA PHE A 88 -11.84 -14.24 12.27
C PHE A 88 -12.69 -15.30 11.57
N LYS A 89 -13.16 -14.97 10.38
CA LYS A 89 -13.85 -15.89 9.46
C LYS A 89 -13.36 -15.63 8.04
N ASP A 90 -12.89 -16.68 7.36
CA ASP A 90 -12.39 -16.60 5.98
C ASP A 90 -11.30 -15.52 5.77
N GLY A 91 -10.43 -15.33 6.76
CA GLY A 91 -9.38 -14.29 6.73
C GLY A 91 -9.85 -12.86 7.00
N LEU A 92 -11.15 -12.66 7.27
CA LEU A 92 -11.74 -11.36 7.62
C LEU A 92 -12.04 -11.30 9.12
N ARG A 93 -11.80 -10.14 9.74
CA ARG A 93 -12.14 -9.91 11.14
C ARG A 93 -13.65 -9.75 11.29
N VAL A 94 -14.30 -10.65 12.01
CA VAL A 94 -15.71 -10.46 12.40
C VAL A 94 -15.77 -9.19 13.24
N THR A 95 -16.60 -8.23 12.83
CA THR A 95 -16.58 -6.88 13.37
C THR A 95 -17.97 -6.54 13.90
N ASP A 96 -18.22 -6.76 15.19
CA ASP A 96 -19.42 -6.24 15.87
C ASP A 96 -19.26 -4.75 16.22
N ALA A 97 -20.24 -4.17 16.95
CA ALA A 97 -20.24 -2.74 17.24
C ALA A 97 -19.04 -2.31 18.09
N ALA A 98 -18.69 -3.09 19.12
CA ALA A 98 -17.56 -2.81 19.99
C ALA A 98 -16.22 -2.98 19.24
N THR A 99 -16.11 -4.03 18.43
CA THR A 99 -14.96 -4.27 17.56
C THR A 99 -14.79 -3.14 16.54
N LEU A 100 -15.89 -2.64 15.96
CA LEU A 100 -15.84 -1.54 15.00
C LEU A 100 -15.31 -0.25 15.63
N GLU A 101 -15.74 0.07 16.85
CA GLU A 101 -15.24 1.23 17.59
C GLU A 101 -13.73 1.12 17.83
N ALA A 102 -13.26 -0.03 18.30
CA ALA A 102 -11.83 -0.31 18.45
C ALA A 102 -11.08 -0.17 17.12
N VAL A 103 -11.59 -0.76 16.03
CA VAL A 103 -11.00 -0.65 14.69
C VAL A 103 -10.87 0.81 14.25
N ARG A 104 -11.92 1.62 14.42
CA ARG A 104 -11.91 3.04 14.06
C ARG A 104 -10.89 3.83 14.87
N MET A 105 -10.88 3.65 16.20
CA MET A 105 -9.92 4.30 17.08
C MET A 105 -8.48 3.96 16.72
N THR A 106 -8.21 2.67 16.46
CA THR A 106 -6.86 2.21 16.10
C THR A 106 -6.44 2.71 14.73
N LEU A 107 -7.22 2.45 13.68
CA LEU A 107 -6.78 2.75 12.31
C LEU A 107 -6.75 4.25 12.04
N VAL A 108 -7.83 4.98 12.39
CA VAL A 108 -7.97 6.40 12.09
C VAL A 108 -7.23 7.26 13.12
N GLY A 109 -7.34 6.91 14.40
CA GLY A 109 -6.85 7.73 15.51
C GLY A 109 -5.38 7.51 15.86
N LYS A 110 -4.89 6.27 15.75
CA LYS A 110 -3.50 5.91 16.11
C LYS A 110 -2.63 5.71 14.86
N VAL A 111 -2.84 4.62 14.13
CA VAL A 111 -1.94 4.19 13.04
C VAL A 111 -1.82 5.26 11.95
N ASN A 112 -2.93 5.84 11.50
CA ASN A 112 -2.91 6.89 10.49
C ASN A 112 -2.13 8.13 10.95
N ARG A 113 -2.30 8.53 12.21
CA ARG A 113 -1.65 9.72 12.78
C ARG A 113 -0.17 9.49 13.01
N ASP A 114 0.21 8.29 13.44
CA ASP A 114 1.61 7.88 13.57
C ASP A 114 2.33 7.92 12.21
N LEU A 115 1.70 7.39 11.16
CA LEU A 115 2.27 7.43 9.80
C LEU A 115 2.38 8.87 9.27
N VAL A 116 1.35 9.69 9.44
CA VAL A 116 1.40 11.11 9.06
C VAL A 116 2.55 11.84 9.76
N ALA A 117 2.71 11.60 11.06
CA ALA A 117 3.81 12.20 11.82
C ALA A 117 5.18 11.76 11.30
N LYS A 118 5.36 10.45 11.05
CA LYS A 118 6.62 9.91 10.50
C LYS A 118 6.95 10.52 9.14
N PHE A 119 5.98 10.60 8.23
CA PHE A 119 6.17 11.19 6.92
C PHE A 119 6.54 12.67 7.01
N ASN A 120 5.88 13.42 7.90
CA ASN A 120 6.13 14.85 8.05
C ASN A 120 7.47 15.16 8.72
N VAL A 121 8.00 14.28 9.57
CA VAL A 121 9.35 14.44 10.16
C VAL A 121 10.45 14.23 9.11
N GLU A 122 10.23 13.35 8.14
CA GLU A 122 11.17 13.11 7.05
C GLU A 122 11.03 14.13 5.89
N ALA A 123 10.00 14.97 5.92
CA ALA A 123 9.79 16.00 4.90
C ALA A 123 10.96 17.00 4.91
N PRO A 124 11.60 17.27 3.75
CA PRO A 124 12.75 18.17 3.69
C PRO A 124 12.38 19.65 3.81
N GLU A 125 11.10 19.97 3.62
CA GLU A 125 10.54 21.32 3.71
C GLU A 125 9.28 21.28 4.60
N ASP A 126 8.16 21.81 4.12
CA ASP A 126 6.90 21.82 4.87
C ASP A 126 6.30 20.40 5.02
N PRO A 127 5.53 20.14 6.10
CA PRO A 127 4.71 18.94 6.22
C PRO A 127 3.78 18.77 5.01
N VAL A 128 3.82 17.60 4.37
CA VAL A 128 3.03 17.29 3.16
C VAL A 128 2.06 16.12 3.34
N ALA A 129 2.20 15.30 4.38
CA ALA A 129 1.35 14.15 4.60
C ALA A 129 0.02 14.54 5.22
N VAL A 130 -1.07 14.05 4.63
CA VAL A 130 -2.45 14.29 5.09
C VAL A 130 -3.14 12.96 5.36
N GLY A 131 -3.51 12.77 6.62
CA GLY A 131 -4.24 11.59 7.06
C GLY A 131 -5.73 11.70 6.81
N VAL A 132 -6.27 10.79 5.99
CA VAL A 132 -7.70 10.64 5.69
C VAL A 132 -8.18 9.22 5.95
N SER A 133 -9.46 9.05 6.17
CA SER A 133 -10.19 7.79 6.19
C SER A 133 -11.12 7.69 5.00
N GLY A 134 -11.68 6.50 4.77
CA GLY A 134 -12.75 6.32 3.80
C GLY A 134 -14.02 7.10 4.12
N GLU A 135 -14.26 7.45 5.39
CA GLU A 135 -15.40 8.28 5.81
C GLU A 135 -15.23 9.74 5.37
N ASP A 136 -13.99 10.24 5.31
CA ASP A 136 -13.69 11.64 5.04
C ASP A 136 -14.08 12.05 3.61
N GLY A 137 -14.99 13.02 3.53
CA GLY A 137 -15.53 13.48 2.25
C GLY A 137 -16.26 12.39 1.45
N GLY A 138 -16.63 11.25 2.07
CA GLY A 138 -17.21 10.09 1.40
C GLY A 138 -16.23 9.42 0.43
N LEU A 139 -14.95 9.35 0.80
CA LEU A 139 -13.88 8.75 -0.01
C LEU A 139 -14.18 7.29 -0.38
N LEU A 140 -14.58 6.46 0.58
CA LEU A 140 -14.97 5.07 0.40
C LEU A 140 -16.43 4.89 0.82
N LEU A 141 -17.33 4.89 -0.16
CA LEU A 141 -18.71 4.45 0.05
C LEU A 141 -18.69 2.93 0.19
N ALA A 142 -19.20 2.44 1.31
CA ALA A 142 -19.18 1.04 1.67
C ALA A 142 -20.59 0.45 1.71
N ARG A 143 -20.69 -0.85 1.47
CA ARG A 143 -21.86 -1.65 1.83
C ARG A 143 -21.45 -2.86 2.64
N GLN A 144 -22.37 -3.37 3.46
CA GLN A 144 -22.13 -4.58 4.24
C GLN A 144 -21.77 -5.73 3.32
N LEU A 145 -20.65 -6.41 3.61
CA LEU A 145 -20.18 -7.53 2.82
C LEU A 145 -21.06 -8.77 3.05
N LYS A 146 -21.23 -9.16 4.32
CA LYS A 146 -22.08 -10.29 4.74
C LYS A 146 -22.65 -10.06 6.13
N PRO A 147 -23.92 -10.41 6.41
CA PRO A 147 -24.53 -10.24 7.73
C PRO A 147 -23.75 -10.90 8.87
N GLU A 148 -23.23 -12.11 8.65
CA GLU A 148 -22.50 -12.88 9.67
C GLU A 148 -21.11 -12.31 10.04
N LEU A 149 -20.59 -11.36 9.25
CA LEU A 149 -19.33 -10.68 9.55
C LEU A 149 -19.55 -9.38 10.33
N GLY A 150 -20.81 -8.98 10.56
CA GLY A 150 -21.15 -7.71 11.19
C GLY A 150 -20.84 -6.51 10.29
N PHE A 151 -20.11 -5.52 10.82
CA PHE A 151 -19.73 -4.28 10.15
C PHE A 151 -18.46 -4.43 9.30
N VAL A 152 -18.29 -5.58 8.65
CA VAL A 152 -17.30 -5.74 7.56
C VAL A 152 -17.91 -5.22 6.27
N GLY A 153 -17.19 -4.34 5.59
CA GLY A 153 -17.65 -3.69 4.37
C GLY A 153 -16.86 -4.09 3.13
N GLU A 154 -17.51 -3.94 1.99
CA GLU A 154 -16.86 -3.87 0.69
C GLU A 154 -17.05 -2.49 0.06
N VAL A 155 -16.08 -2.08 -0.75
CA VAL A 155 -16.12 -0.78 -1.44
C VAL A 155 -17.19 -0.84 -2.53
N GLU A 156 -18.22 -0.02 -2.40
CA GLU A 156 -19.23 0.19 -3.44
C GLU A 156 -18.78 1.26 -4.44
N LYS A 157 -18.19 2.34 -3.94
CA LYS A 157 -17.71 3.45 -4.77
C LYS A 157 -16.55 4.18 -4.11
N VAL A 158 -15.59 4.60 -4.92
CA VAL A 158 -14.51 5.50 -4.49
C VAL A 158 -14.80 6.91 -5.01
N ARG A 159 -14.71 7.92 -4.13
CA ARG A 159 -14.73 9.34 -4.53
C ARG A 159 -13.30 9.83 -4.71
N ALA A 160 -12.69 9.48 -5.83
CA ALA A 160 -11.28 9.81 -6.13
C ALA A 160 -10.97 11.31 -6.04
N SER A 161 -11.94 12.20 -6.26
CA SER A 161 -11.75 13.65 -6.18
C SER A 161 -11.20 14.15 -4.85
N VAL A 162 -11.44 13.41 -3.74
CA VAL A 162 -10.85 13.74 -2.43
C VAL A 162 -9.33 13.58 -2.49
N LEU A 163 -8.85 12.48 -3.08
CA LEU A 163 -7.42 12.18 -3.18
C LEU A 163 -6.75 12.99 -4.29
N THR A 164 -7.37 13.12 -5.46
CA THR A 164 -6.74 13.84 -6.58
C THR A 164 -6.51 15.31 -6.24
N ARG A 165 -7.44 15.95 -5.52
CA ARG A 165 -7.26 17.34 -5.05
C ARG A 165 -6.09 17.49 -4.08
N LEU A 166 -5.93 16.56 -3.13
CA LEU A 166 -4.76 16.55 -2.24
C LEU A 166 -3.47 16.40 -3.04
N LEU A 167 -3.46 15.48 -4.01
CA LEU A 167 -2.31 15.29 -4.89
C LEU A 167 -2.02 16.51 -5.79
N ASP A 168 -3.05 17.22 -6.25
CA ASP A 168 -2.92 18.43 -7.08
C ASP A 168 -2.28 19.58 -6.28
N GLU A 169 -2.55 19.66 -4.97
CA GLU A 169 -1.86 20.56 -4.02
C GLU A 169 -0.45 20.06 -3.63
N GLY A 170 0.01 18.96 -4.23
CA GLY A 170 1.28 18.34 -3.90
C GLY A 170 1.33 17.72 -2.50
N LEU A 171 0.20 17.33 -1.92
CA LEU A 171 0.14 16.62 -0.63
C LEU A 171 0.23 15.11 -0.85
N VAL A 172 0.60 14.37 0.21
CA VAL A 172 0.68 12.90 0.22
C VAL A 172 -0.49 12.35 1.05
N PRO A 173 -1.54 11.80 0.43
CA PRO A 173 -2.64 11.21 1.17
C PRO A 173 -2.21 9.89 1.84
N ILE A 174 -2.43 9.80 3.15
CA ILE A 174 -2.29 8.58 3.95
C ILE A 174 -3.70 8.11 4.32
N VAL A 175 -4.16 7.02 3.70
CA VAL A 175 -5.55 6.56 3.74
C VAL A 175 -5.71 5.38 4.69
N SER A 176 -6.57 5.54 5.70
CA SER A 176 -7.07 4.46 6.56
C SER A 176 -8.34 3.84 5.98
N THR A 177 -8.54 2.54 6.17
CA THR A 177 -9.53 1.75 5.40
C THR A 177 -10.83 1.48 6.17
N VAL A 178 -11.32 2.51 6.88
CA VAL A 178 -12.69 2.56 7.39
C VAL A 178 -13.51 3.44 6.44
N GLY A 179 -14.54 2.87 5.82
CA GLY A 179 -15.49 3.60 4.97
C GLY A 179 -16.86 3.70 5.64
N ALA A 180 -17.82 4.33 4.98
CA ALA A 180 -19.20 4.42 5.47
C ALA A 180 -20.21 4.20 4.34
N ASP A 181 -21.40 3.70 4.69
CA ASP A 181 -22.52 3.65 3.74
C ASP A 181 -23.17 5.03 3.52
N ALA A 182 -24.20 5.07 2.66
CA ALA A 182 -24.94 6.30 2.36
C ALA A 182 -25.71 6.89 3.56
N LYS A 183 -25.85 6.13 4.65
CA LYS A 183 -26.51 6.56 5.90
C LYS A 183 -25.50 6.99 6.96
N GLY A 184 -24.20 6.86 6.70
CA GLY A 184 -23.13 7.17 7.63
C GLY A 184 -22.77 6.03 8.58
N GLN A 185 -23.22 4.80 8.34
CA GLN A 185 -22.79 3.63 9.10
C GLN A 185 -21.34 3.27 8.70
N PRO A 186 -20.38 3.29 9.63
CA PRO A 186 -19.01 2.88 9.31
C PRO A 186 -18.88 1.37 9.09
N TYR A 187 -17.90 1.00 8.27
CA TYR A 187 -17.54 -0.38 7.99
C TYR A 187 -16.01 -0.57 7.97
N ASN A 188 -15.56 -1.68 8.52
CA ASN A 188 -14.19 -2.16 8.43
C ASN A 188 -13.96 -2.78 7.05
N ILE A 189 -13.16 -2.14 6.20
CA ILE A 189 -12.86 -2.60 4.84
C ILE A 189 -11.46 -3.21 4.82
N ASN A 190 -11.31 -4.35 4.14
CA ASN A 190 -10.01 -4.95 3.91
C ASN A 190 -9.07 -3.97 3.17
N ALA A 191 -7.88 -3.75 3.71
CA ALA A 191 -6.99 -2.72 3.19
C ALA A 191 -6.43 -3.00 1.79
N ASP A 192 -6.25 -4.27 1.42
CA ASP A 192 -5.83 -4.63 0.06
C ASP A 192 -6.96 -4.34 -0.94
N ALA A 193 -8.20 -4.68 -0.60
CA ALA A 193 -9.36 -4.37 -1.43
C ALA A 193 -9.60 -2.86 -1.57
N ALA A 194 -9.43 -2.09 -0.48
CA ALA A 194 -9.52 -0.63 -0.51
C ALA A 194 -8.43 -0.03 -1.39
N ALA A 195 -7.17 -0.48 -1.26
CA ALA A 195 -6.07 0.00 -2.08
C ALA A 195 -6.29 -0.30 -3.58
N CYS A 196 -6.79 -1.49 -3.90
CA CYS A 196 -7.19 -1.88 -5.25
C CYS A 196 -8.24 -0.95 -5.84
N ALA A 197 -9.35 -0.74 -5.12
CA ALA A 197 -10.43 0.14 -5.56
C ALA A 197 -9.95 1.60 -5.73
N ILE A 198 -9.13 2.09 -4.80
CA ILE A 198 -8.51 3.43 -4.91
C ILE A 198 -7.62 3.50 -6.15
N ALA A 199 -6.73 2.53 -6.36
CA ALA A 199 -5.80 2.52 -7.48
C ALA A 199 -6.51 2.48 -8.84
N SER A 200 -7.58 1.70 -8.95
CA SER A 200 -8.41 1.67 -10.15
C SER A 200 -9.07 3.03 -10.40
N GLU A 201 -9.76 3.59 -9.40
CA GLU A 201 -10.52 4.84 -9.57
C GLU A 201 -9.63 6.06 -9.83
N VAL A 202 -8.43 6.14 -9.22
CA VAL A 202 -7.50 7.25 -9.45
C VAL A 202 -6.66 7.09 -10.72
N GLY A 203 -6.85 6.00 -11.48
CA GLY A 203 -6.07 5.70 -12.68
C GLY A 203 -4.58 5.51 -12.39
N ALA A 204 -4.25 4.77 -11.34
CA ALA A 204 -2.87 4.54 -10.93
C ALA A 204 -2.07 3.78 -12.00
N GLU A 205 -0.83 4.20 -12.23
CA GLU A 205 0.13 3.50 -13.12
C GLU A 205 0.64 2.21 -12.46
N LYS A 206 0.78 2.23 -11.12
CA LYS A 206 1.22 1.10 -10.31
C LYS A 206 0.43 1.04 -9.01
N ILE A 207 0.14 -0.18 -8.57
CA ILE A 207 -0.16 -0.48 -7.17
C ILE A 207 0.94 -1.36 -6.59
N VAL A 208 1.41 -1.02 -5.39
CA VAL A 208 2.51 -1.72 -4.70
C VAL A 208 2.01 -2.21 -3.35
N TYR A 209 2.02 -3.52 -3.14
CA TYR A 209 1.73 -4.14 -1.85
C TYR A 209 3.05 -4.42 -1.13
N LEU A 210 3.33 -3.66 -0.07
CA LEU A 210 4.47 -3.89 0.82
C LEU A 210 4.10 -4.96 1.85
N THR A 211 4.85 -6.06 1.84
CA THR A 211 4.56 -7.25 2.64
C THR A 211 5.78 -7.74 3.38
N ALA A 212 5.63 -8.76 4.23
CA ALA A 212 6.76 -9.43 4.88
C ALA A 212 7.35 -10.59 4.06
N ALA A 213 6.91 -10.75 2.80
CA ALA A 213 7.37 -11.79 1.90
C ALA A 213 8.23 -11.20 0.77
N PRO A 214 9.24 -11.93 0.27
CA PRO A 214 10.09 -11.50 -0.84
C PRO A 214 9.32 -11.29 -2.16
N GLY A 215 8.16 -11.92 -2.30
CA GLY A 215 7.39 -12.02 -3.53
C GLY A 215 6.87 -13.45 -3.69
N LEU A 216 6.48 -13.81 -4.90
CA LEU A 216 6.11 -15.17 -5.27
C LEU A 216 7.36 -15.98 -5.61
N LEU A 217 7.62 -17.02 -4.84
CA LEU A 217 8.71 -17.98 -5.09
C LEU A 217 8.16 -19.18 -5.87
N ALA A 218 8.91 -19.65 -6.86
CA ALA A 218 8.58 -20.91 -7.55
C ALA A 218 8.81 -22.13 -6.65
N ASP A 219 9.81 -22.04 -5.77
CA ASP A 219 10.07 -22.98 -4.68
C ASP A 219 10.11 -22.20 -3.35
N PRO A 220 9.14 -22.40 -2.42
CA PRO A 220 9.14 -21.72 -1.12
C PRO A 220 10.42 -21.92 -0.29
N GLY A 221 11.18 -22.98 -0.53
CA GLY A 221 12.45 -23.27 0.14
C GLY A 221 13.66 -22.54 -0.44
N ASP A 222 13.53 -21.92 -1.63
CA ASP A 222 14.62 -21.25 -2.33
C ASP A 222 14.28 -19.78 -2.63
N GLN A 223 14.97 -18.87 -1.95
CA GLN A 223 14.84 -17.41 -2.18
C GLN A 223 15.30 -17.01 -3.59
N GLY A 224 16.19 -17.78 -4.22
CA GLY A 224 16.64 -17.57 -5.60
C GLY A 224 15.56 -17.90 -6.65
N SER A 225 14.48 -18.55 -6.24
CA SER A 225 13.37 -18.95 -7.12
C SER A 225 12.30 -17.85 -7.30
N LEU A 226 12.63 -16.59 -6.96
CA LEU A 226 11.71 -15.46 -7.09
C LEU A 226 11.21 -15.30 -8.53
N ILE A 227 9.90 -15.39 -8.69
CA ILE A 227 9.21 -15.07 -9.93
C ILE A 227 9.10 -13.55 -10.02
N SER A 228 10.01 -12.92 -10.77
CA SER A 228 10.05 -11.46 -10.90
C SER A 228 8.88 -10.88 -11.70
N ARG A 229 8.34 -11.66 -12.65
CA ARG A 229 7.22 -11.25 -13.51
C ARG A 229 6.28 -12.40 -13.79
N ILE A 230 4.99 -12.13 -13.70
CA ILE A 230 3.93 -13.08 -14.02
C ILE A 230 2.73 -12.35 -14.61
N THR A 231 1.96 -13.02 -15.47
CA THR A 231 0.67 -12.49 -15.92
C THR A 231 -0.44 -12.83 -14.93
N ALA A 232 -1.54 -12.06 -14.94
CA ALA A 232 -2.71 -12.37 -14.11
C ALA A 232 -3.21 -13.81 -14.35
N ALA A 233 -3.28 -14.25 -15.61
CA ALA A 233 -3.71 -15.60 -15.97
C ALA A 233 -2.75 -16.70 -15.46
N GLU A 234 -1.43 -16.48 -15.53
CA GLU A 234 -0.44 -17.42 -14.97
C GLU A 234 -0.54 -17.47 -13.44
N ALA A 235 -0.76 -16.34 -12.77
CA ALA A 235 -0.94 -16.28 -11.32
C ALA A 235 -2.24 -16.99 -10.88
N GLU A 236 -3.34 -16.82 -11.60
CA GLU A 236 -4.59 -17.56 -11.37
C GLU A 236 -4.39 -19.07 -11.52
N ALA A 237 -3.66 -19.51 -12.55
CA ALA A 237 -3.35 -20.91 -12.76
C ALA A 237 -2.51 -21.51 -11.61
N LEU A 238 -1.55 -20.76 -11.05
CA LEU A 238 -0.77 -21.18 -9.90
C LEU A 238 -1.60 -21.30 -8.62
N ILE A 239 -2.56 -20.39 -8.41
CA ILE A 239 -3.51 -20.50 -7.29
C ILE A 239 -4.36 -21.76 -7.46
N ALA A 240 -4.90 -21.98 -8.67
CA ALA A 240 -5.77 -23.12 -8.95
C ALA A 240 -5.05 -24.48 -8.85
N SER A 241 -3.74 -24.53 -9.12
CA SER A 241 -2.95 -25.75 -8.99
C SER A 241 -2.56 -26.12 -7.55
N GLY A 242 -2.80 -25.22 -6.59
CA GLY A 242 -2.38 -25.40 -5.19
C GLY A 242 -0.88 -25.20 -4.95
N ALA A 243 -0.14 -24.63 -5.92
CA ALA A 243 1.29 -24.36 -5.79
C ALA A 243 1.59 -23.11 -4.94
N VAL A 244 0.58 -22.32 -4.59
CA VAL A 244 0.70 -21.08 -3.82
C VAL A 244 0.29 -21.32 -2.37
N GLY A 245 1.15 -20.97 -1.42
CA GLY A 245 0.83 -21.06 0.01
C GLY A 245 -0.26 -20.08 0.46
N ASP A 246 -0.99 -20.47 1.51
CA ASP A 246 -2.19 -19.78 2.01
C ASP A 246 -2.01 -18.27 2.25
N GLY A 247 -0.83 -17.85 2.72
CA GLY A 247 -0.53 -16.42 2.98
C GLY A 247 -0.30 -15.58 1.72
N MET A 248 0.04 -16.21 0.59
CA MET A 248 0.33 -15.55 -0.68
C MET A 248 -0.91 -15.47 -1.59
N ILE A 249 -1.85 -16.42 -1.47
CA ILE A 249 -3.13 -16.41 -2.19
C ILE A 249 -3.84 -15.04 -2.09
N PRO A 250 -4.11 -14.46 -0.90
CA PRO A 250 -4.84 -13.19 -0.82
C PRO A 250 -4.07 -12.03 -1.46
N LYS A 251 -2.73 -12.07 -1.47
CA LYS A 251 -1.88 -11.03 -2.07
C LYS A 251 -1.90 -11.10 -3.59
N LEU A 252 -1.77 -12.31 -4.14
CA LEU A 252 -1.90 -12.53 -5.58
C LEU A 252 -3.31 -12.19 -6.04
N THR A 253 -4.34 -12.63 -5.33
CA THR A 253 -5.74 -12.28 -5.65
C THR A 253 -5.94 -10.77 -5.67
N ALA A 254 -5.39 -10.02 -4.71
CA ALA A 254 -5.46 -8.55 -4.72
C ALA A 254 -4.72 -7.92 -5.91
N CYS A 255 -3.56 -8.46 -6.31
CA CYS A 255 -2.81 -7.99 -7.46
C CYS A 255 -3.51 -8.30 -8.79
N ILE A 256 -4.02 -9.52 -8.94
CA ILE A 256 -4.81 -9.97 -10.08
C ILE A 256 -6.02 -9.05 -10.24
N ARG A 257 -6.76 -8.83 -9.15
CA ARG A 257 -7.92 -7.94 -9.13
C ARG A 257 -7.57 -6.53 -9.58
N ALA A 258 -6.51 -5.93 -9.05
CA ALA A 258 -6.10 -4.58 -9.44
C ALA A 258 -5.78 -4.48 -10.94
N VAL A 259 -5.12 -5.50 -11.48
CA VAL A 259 -4.81 -5.58 -12.90
C VAL A 259 -6.05 -5.74 -13.77
N ILE A 260 -7.00 -6.59 -13.35
CA ILE A 260 -8.30 -6.77 -14.03
C ILE A 260 -9.13 -5.48 -13.98
N GLU A 261 -9.07 -4.76 -12.85
CA GLU A 261 -9.74 -3.46 -12.65
C GLU A 261 -9.00 -2.29 -13.31
N GLY A 262 -7.99 -2.56 -14.14
CA GLY A 262 -7.40 -1.58 -15.06
C GLY A 262 -6.07 -0.97 -14.61
N VAL A 263 -5.53 -1.35 -13.45
CA VAL A 263 -4.19 -0.92 -13.04
C VAL A 263 -3.14 -1.63 -13.90
N PRO A 264 -2.25 -0.92 -14.61
CA PRO A 264 -1.34 -1.56 -15.57
C PRO A 264 -0.40 -2.60 -14.94
N ARG A 265 0.00 -2.38 -13.67
CA ARG A 265 0.98 -3.21 -12.96
C ARG A 265 0.68 -3.25 -11.47
N ALA A 266 0.57 -4.45 -10.92
CA ALA A 266 0.54 -4.68 -9.48
C ALA A 266 1.85 -5.33 -9.03
N HIS A 267 2.33 -4.95 -7.85
CA HIS A 267 3.61 -5.39 -7.33
C HIS A 267 3.46 -5.95 -5.93
N ILE A 268 4.10 -7.09 -5.67
CA ILE A 268 4.30 -7.63 -4.32
C ILE A 268 5.78 -7.46 -4.00
N LEU A 269 6.08 -6.62 -3.01
CA LEU A 269 7.45 -6.34 -2.59
C LEU A 269 7.68 -6.71 -1.11
N ASP A 270 8.93 -6.98 -0.78
CA ASP A 270 9.38 -7.11 0.60
C ASP A 270 9.56 -5.73 1.24
N GLY A 271 8.62 -5.37 2.12
CA GLY A 271 8.69 -4.13 2.88
C GLY A 271 9.82 -4.10 3.90
N ARG A 272 10.46 -5.23 4.22
CA ARG A 272 11.59 -5.27 5.17
C ARG A 272 12.89 -4.76 4.52
N ILE A 273 12.95 -4.72 3.20
CA ILE A 273 14.08 -4.16 2.46
C ILE A 273 13.91 -2.65 2.43
N ALA A 274 14.87 -1.94 3.01
CA ALA A 274 14.91 -0.48 2.96
C ALA A 274 14.97 -0.01 1.50
N HIS A 275 14.21 1.04 1.20
CA HIS A 275 14.10 1.61 -0.14
C HIS A 275 13.49 0.69 -1.20
N SER A 276 12.71 -0.32 -0.78
CA SER A 276 12.10 -1.29 -1.70
C SER A 276 11.22 -0.64 -2.77
N LEU A 277 10.51 0.45 -2.44
CA LEU A 277 9.68 1.16 -3.40
C LEU A 277 10.53 1.87 -4.46
N LEU A 278 11.61 2.55 -4.06
CA LEU A 278 12.51 3.18 -5.02
C LEU A 278 13.23 2.16 -5.90
N ILE A 279 13.67 1.05 -5.33
CA ILE A 279 14.31 -0.02 -6.11
C ILE A 279 13.34 -0.53 -7.19
N GLU A 280 12.08 -0.79 -6.86
CA GLU A 280 11.09 -1.27 -7.84
C GLU A 280 10.68 -0.20 -8.88
N VAL A 281 10.66 1.08 -8.51
CA VAL A 281 10.21 2.15 -9.41
C VAL A 281 11.35 2.68 -10.29
N LEU A 282 12.57 2.77 -9.77
CA LEU A 282 13.71 3.44 -10.40
C LEU A 282 14.83 2.50 -10.87
N THR A 283 14.65 1.18 -10.80
CA THR A 283 15.63 0.21 -11.30
C THR A 283 14.98 -0.91 -12.13
N GLU A 284 15.77 -1.66 -12.90
CA GLU A 284 15.31 -2.86 -13.61
C GLU A 284 15.42 -4.13 -12.76
N SER A 285 16.10 -4.06 -11.62
CA SER A 285 16.48 -5.23 -10.81
C SER A 285 15.31 -5.87 -10.05
N GLY A 286 14.09 -5.31 -10.14
CA GLY A 286 12.82 -5.88 -9.68
C GLY A 286 12.94 -6.81 -8.47
N ILE A 287 12.85 -6.27 -7.26
CA ILE A 287 13.11 -7.00 -6.00
C ILE A 287 11.89 -7.79 -5.48
N GLY A 288 10.88 -7.97 -6.32
CA GLY A 288 9.67 -8.68 -5.97
C GLY A 288 8.96 -9.20 -7.20
N THR A 289 7.66 -9.46 -7.08
CA THR A 289 6.86 -10.01 -8.17
C THR A 289 5.97 -8.94 -8.78
N MET A 290 6.15 -8.69 -10.07
CA MET A 290 5.27 -7.84 -10.87
C MET A 290 4.19 -8.68 -11.58
N ILE A 291 2.94 -8.33 -11.37
CA ILE A 291 1.76 -8.90 -12.04
C ILE A 291 1.29 -7.93 -13.12
N THR A 292 1.02 -8.45 -14.31
CA THR A 292 0.58 -7.68 -15.49
C THR A 292 -0.60 -8.36 -16.20
N PRO A 293 -1.45 -7.62 -16.95
CA PRO A 293 -2.62 -8.21 -17.59
C PRO A 293 -2.25 -9.16 -18.74
N ARG A 294 -1.08 -8.95 -19.35
CA ARG A 294 -0.55 -9.72 -20.48
C ARG A 294 0.97 -9.67 -20.45
N LYS A 295 1.62 -10.62 -21.14
CA LYS A 295 3.08 -10.64 -21.25
C LYS A 295 3.59 -9.30 -21.79
N VAL A 296 4.42 -8.64 -20.98
CA VAL A 296 5.11 -7.40 -21.36
C VAL A 296 6.40 -7.80 -22.07
N LYS A 297 6.57 -7.31 -23.30
CA LYS A 297 7.83 -7.47 -24.06
C LYS A 297 8.95 -6.66 -23.43
#